data_AF-A0A425WJW8-F1
#
_entry.id   AF-A0A425WJW8-F1
#
_cell.length_a   1.000
_cell.length_b   1.000
_cell.length_c   1.000
_cell.angle_alpha   90.00
_cell.angle_beta   90.00
_cell.angle_gamma   90.00
#
_symmetry.space_group_name_H-M   'P 1'
#
loop_
_entity.id
_entity.type
_entity.pdbx_description
1 polymer ?
#
loop_
_entity_poly.entity_id
_entity_poly.type
_entity_poly.pdbx_seq_one_letter_code
_entity_poly.pdbx_strand_id
1 'polypeptide(L)'
;MTYPNWEYFVDANPVIQADLAANTEECTGTSSDLHVHLLTKARQRSIGEDVYHGGDYFIFGKESAGLSRELISTHPSLAKHIPMKTDAALSNADTWA
;
A
#
# COMPACT_ATOMS: atom_id res chain seq x y z
N MET A 1 -12.76 4.18 -11.57
CA MET A 1 -13.78 3.29 -10.95
C MET A 1 -13.76 3.58 -9.47
N THR A 2 -14.93 3.69 -8.83
CA THR A 2 -15.05 3.96 -7.39
C THR A 2 -15.84 2.84 -6.75
N TYR A 3 -15.37 2.35 -5.61
CA TYR A 3 -16.00 1.27 -4.86
C TYR A 3 -16.65 1.82 -3.58
N PRO A 4 -17.82 1.31 -3.17
CA PRO A 4 -18.57 1.84 -2.03
C PRO A 4 -17.88 1.60 -0.69
N ASN A 5 -17.12 0.51 -0.57
CA ASN A 5 -16.34 0.18 0.62
C ASN A 5 -15.19 -0.80 0.27
N TRP A 6 -14.36 -1.09 1.26
CA TRP A 6 -13.22 -1.99 1.16
C TRP A 6 -13.62 -3.42 0.76
N GLU A 7 -14.65 -3.97 1.39
CA GLU A 7 -15.09 -5.35 1.14
C GLU A 7 -15.52 -5.54 -0.32
N TYR A 8 -16.31 -4.60 -0.85
CA TYR A 8 -16.74 -4.61 -2.24
C TYR A 8 -15.55 -4.46 -3.21
N PHE A 9 -14.54 -3.66 -2.85
CA PHE A 9 -13.32 -3.58 -3.65
C PHE A 9 -12.58 -4.92 -3.70
N VAL A 10 -12.44 -5.62 -2.59
CA VAL A 10 -11.78 -6.93 -2.53
C VAL A 10 -12.58 -7.96 -3.34
N ASP A 11 -13.90 -8.02 -3.17
CA ASP A 11 -14.76 -8.95 -3.90
C ASP A 11 -14.76 -8.72 -5.42
N ALA A 12 -14.70 -7.45 -5.83
CA ALA A 12 -14.65 -7.09 -7.24
C ALA A 12 -13.27 -7.34 -7.90
N ASN A 13 -12.21 -7.57 -7.10
CA ASN A 13 -10.85 -7.76 -7.56
C ASN A 13 -10.23 -9.02 -6.95
N PRO A 14 -10.47 -10.21 -7.55
CA PRO A 14 -10.02 -11.50 -7.00
C PRO A 14 -8.50 -11.60 -6.77
N VAL A 15 -7.71 -10.87 -7.55
CA VAL A 15 -6.25 -10.75 -7.37
C VAL A 15 -5.88 -10.16 -6.01
N ILE A 16 -6.65 -9.18 -5.53
CA ILE A 16 -6.46 -8.58 -4.21
C ILE A 16 -6.70 -9.62 -3.12
N GLN A 17 -7.77 -10.40 -3.26
CA GLN A 17 -8.11 -11.45 -2.30
C GLN A 17 -7.01 -12.52 -2.22
N ALA A 18 -6.47 -12.94 -3.38
CA ALA A 18 -5.38 -13.91 -3.45
C ALA A 18 -4.11 -13.40 -2.76
N ASP A 19 -3.73 -12.14 -2.97
CA ASP A 19 -2.51 -11.57 -2.40
C ASP A 19 -2.64 -11.30 -0.88
N LEU A 20 -3.83 -10.90 -0.42
CA LEU A 20 -4.13 -10.79 1.02
C LEU A 20 -4.07 -12.17 1.70
N ALA A 21 -4.62 -13.21 1.07
CA ALA A 21 -4.55 -14.58 1.58
C ALA A 21 -3.09 -15.09 1.63
N ALA A 22 -2.34 -14.92 0.53
CA ALA A 22 -0.93 -15.29 0.44
C ALA A 22 -0.04 -14.57 1.45
N ASN A 23 -0.42 -13.37 1.91
CA ASN A 23 0.32 -12.70 2.97
C ASN A 23 -0.01 -13.19 4.39
N THR A 24 -1.17 -13.81 4.60
CA THR A 24 -1.57 -14.37 5.90
C THR A 24 -0.98 -15.77 6.13
N GLU A 25 -0.80 -16.53 5.04
CA GLU A 25 -0.09 -17.81 5.05
C GLU A 25 1.42 -17.55 4.89
N GLU A 26 2.30 -18.38 5.47
CA GLU A 26 3.76 -18.24 5.33
C GLU A 26 4.19 -18.63 3.91
N CYS A 27 3.81 -17.83 2.90
CA CYS A 27 4.09 -18.12 1.51
C CYS A 27 5.49 -17.61 1.14
N THR A 28 6.43 -18.54 1.26
CA THR A 28 7.72 -18.50 0.58
C THR A 28 7.51 -18.78 -0.91
N GLY A 29 7.48 -17.73 -1.73
CA GLY A 29 7.78 -17.84 -3.15
C GLY A 29 6.62 -17.56 -4.11
N THR A 30 6.88 -16.57 -4.96
CA THR A 30 6.31 -16.35 -6.30
C THR A 30 4.78 -16.15 -6.36
N SER A 31 4.29 -15.09 -5.72
CA SER A 31 3.00 -14.50 -6.10
C SER A 31 3.06 -14.05 -7.56
N SER A 32 1.96 -14.24 -8.28
CA SER A 32 1.64 -13.65 -9.59
C SER A 32 2.21 -12.24 -9.77
N ASP A 33 2.58 -11.87 -11.01
CA ASP A 33 3.16 -10.56 -11.39
C ASP A 33 2.29 -9.32 -11.05
N LEU A 34 1.15 -9.52 -10.38
CA LEU A 34 0.25 -8.49 -9.90
C LEU A 34 0.23 -8.54 -8.36
N HIS A 35 0.76 -7.48 -7.74
CA HIS A 35 0.91 -7.39 -6.30
C HIS A 35 0.12 -6.23 -5.68
N VAL A 36 -0.25 -6.42 -4.41
CA VAL A 36 -0.93 -5.41 -3.59
C VAL A 36 0.07 -4.70 -2.68
N HIS A 37 0.06 -3.36 -2.74
CA HIS A 37 0.91 -2.50 -1.92
C HIS A 37 0.05 -1.58 -1.04
N LEU A 38 0.13 -1.77 0.27
CA LEU A 38 -0.60 -0.98 1.26
C LEU A 38 0.24 0.21 1.71
N LEU A 39 -0.11 1.43 1.30
CA LEU A 39 0.71 2.60 1.59
C LEU A 39 0.27 3.29 2.89
N THR A 40 1.18 3.33 3.87
CA THR A 40 0.91 3.87 5.21
C THR A 40 2.12 4.58 5.81
N LYS A 41 1.85 5.59 6.64
CA LYS A 41 2.89 6.29 7.42
C LYS A 41 3.49 5.43 8.54
N ALA A 42 2.81 4.36 8.95
CA ALA A 42 3.12 3.61 10.16
C ALA A 42 4.15 2.48 10.00
N ARG A 43 4.86 2.40 8.87
CA ARG A 43 5.80 1.30 8.57
C ARG A 43 7.21 1.82 8.24
N GLN A 44 8.19 0.92 8.31
CA GLN A 44 9.60 1.23 8.07
C GLN A 44 10.08 0.86 6.66
N ARG A 45 9.51 -0.19 6.04
CA ARG A 45 9.90 -0.62 4.69
C ARG A 45 9.52 0.46 3.67
N SER A 46 10.47 0.91 2.88
CA SER A 46 10.27 1.95 1.88
C SER A 46 9.63 1.38 0.61
N ILE A 47 8.74 2.15 0.00
CA ILE A 47 8.21 1.88 -1.35
C ILE A 47 9.33 1.86 -2.42
N GLY A 48 10.48 2.50 -2.16
CA GLY A 48 11.59 2.51 -3.12
C GLY A 48 12.41 1.21 -3.19
N GLU A 49 12.11 0.22 -2.34
CA GLU A 49 12.87 -1.03 -2.23
C GLU A 49 12.28 -2.18 -3.07
N ASP A 50 11.07 -2.05 -3.60
CA ASP A 50 10.40 -3.09 -4.38
C ASP A 50 10.42 -2.81 -5.90
N VAL A 51 10.24 -3.86 -6.70
CA VAL A 51 10.07 -3.79 -8.16
C VAL A 51 8.59 -3.88 -8.47
N TYR A 52 8.08 -2.93 -9.26
CA TYR A 52 6.67 -2.82 -9.61
C TYR A 52 6.41 -3.27 -11.03
N HIS A 53 5.30 -3.97 -11.21
CA HIS A 53 4.87 -4.45 -12.52
C HIS A 53 3.54 -3.81 -12.94
N GLY A 54 3.27 -3.85 -14.24
CA GLY A 54 2.04 -3.32 -14.80
C GLY A 54 0.83 -4.07 -14.25
N GLY A 55 -0.07 -3.36 -13.57
CA GLY A 55 -1.28 -3.90 -12.96
C GLY A 55 -1.20 -4.10 -11.45
N ASP A 56 -0.07 -3.78 -10.82
CA ASP A 56 0.04 -3.67 -9.36
C ASP A 56 -0.97 -2.66 -8.80
N TYR A 57 -1.47 -2.97 -7.61
CA TYR A 57 -2.46 -2.14 -6.91
C TYR A 57 -1.80 -1.39 -5.76
N PHE A 58 -1.78 -0.06 -5.86
CA PHE A 58 -1.41 0.82 -4.76
C PHE A 58 -2.65 1.26 -4.01
N ILE A 59 -2.73 0.90 -2.73
CA ILE A 59 -3.90 1.16 -1.89
C ILE A 59 -3.56 2.26 -0.90
N PHE A 60 -4.34 3.34 -0.96
CA PHE A 60 -4.25 4.47 -0.05
C PHE A 60 -5.48 4.53 0.84
N GLY A 61 -5.25 4.86 2.11
CA GLY A 61 -6.32 5.15 3.03
C GLY A 61 -6.93 6.53 2.83
N LYS A 62 -8.02 6.83 3.55
CA LYS A 62 -8.56 8.19 3.61
C LYS A 62 -7.50 9.15 4.11
N GLU A 63 -7.45 10.34 3.55
CA GLU A 63 -6.51 11.40 3.97
C GLU A 63 -6.52 11.63 5.50
N SER A 64 -7.71 11.68 6.11
CA SER A 64 -7.87 11.96 7.54
C SER A 64 -7.61 10.78 8.47
N ALA A 65 -7.76 9.53 7.99
CA ALA A 65 -7.79 8.33 8.83
C ALA A 65 -6.70 7.30 8.48
N GLY A 66 -6.10 7.40 7.30
CA GLY A 66 -5.20 6.39 6.76
C GLY A 66 -5.91 5.08 6.45
N LEU A 67 -5.10 4.03 6.28
CA LEU A 67 -5.58 2.65 6.17
C LEU A 67 -5.95 2.13 7.56
N SER A 68 -6.93 1.23 7.62
CA SER A 68 -7.30 0.59 8.89
C SER A 68 -6.09 -0.07 9.55
N ARG A 69 -5.94 0.11 10.86
CA ARG A 69 -4.87 -0.52 11.63
C ARG A 69 -4.95 -2.05 11.55
N GLU A 70 -6.17 -2.59 11.56
CA GLU A 70 -6.42 -4.02 11.41
C GLU A 70 -5.87 -4.54 10.10
N LEU A 71 -6.16 -3.86 8.98
CA LEU A 71 -5.67 -4.23 7.66
C LEU A 71 -4.13 -4.26 7.60
N ILE A 72 -3.48 -3.25 8.20
CA ILE A 72 -2.02 -3.14 8.27
C ILE A 72 -1.41 -4.21 9.18
N SER A 73 -2.08 -4.59 10.28
CA SER A 73 -1.58 -5.61 11.21
C SER A 73 -1.73 -7.03 10.66
N THR A 74 -2.82 -7.29 9.93
CA THR A 74 -3.07 -8.59 9.30
C THR A 74 -2.13 -8.82 8.12
N HIS A 75 -1.78 -7.75 7.38
CA HIS A 75 -0.94 -7.86 6.18
C HIS A 75 0.35 -7.03 6.26
N PRO A 76 1.27 -7.33 7.20
CA PRO A 76 2.42 -6.49 7.46
C PRO A 76 3.44 -6.45 6.31
N SER A 77 3.53 -7.48 5.46
CA SER A 77 4.53 -7.52 4.38
C SER A 77 4.13 -6.69 3.16
N LEU A 78 2.83 -6.51 2.94
CA LEU A 78 2.26 -5.67 1.90
C LEU A 78 2.38 -4.18 2.24
N ALA A 79 2.56 -3.85 3.53
CA ALA A 79 2.56 -2.48 4.00
C ALA A 79 3.91 -1.77 3.78
N LYS A 80 3.88 -0.67 3.02
CA LYS A 80 5.05 0.16 2.70
C LYS A 80 4.86 1.60 3.16
N HIS A 81 5.99 2.28 3.32
CA HIS A 81 6.09 3.68 3.69
C HIS A 81 6.66 4.48 2.52
N ILE A 82 6.07 5.64 2.24
CA ILE A 82 6.65 6.61 1.30
C ILE A 82 7.59 7.51 2.12
N PRO A 83 8.91 7.48 1.86
CA PRO A 83 9.83 8.40 2.51
C PRO A 83 9.42 9.83 2.20
N MET A 84 8.85 10.52 3.18
CA MET A 84 8.64 11.94 3.11
C MET A 84 9.91 12.60 3.61
N LYS A 85 10.43 13.58 2.87
CA LYS A 85 11.39 14.50 3.47
C LYS A 85 10.67 15.20 4.64
N THR A 86 11.31 15.27 5.79
CA THR A 86 10.84 16.11 6.90
C THR A 86 10.77 17.57 6.44
N ASP A 87 10.06 18.41 7.21
CA ASP A 87 9.75 19.83 6.93
C ASP A 87 10.91 20.65 6.35
N ALA A 88 12.17 20.28 6.65
CA ALA A 88 13.39 20.85 6.08
C ALA A 88 13.45 20.86 4.54
N ALA A 89 12.68 20.04 3.83
CA ALA A 89 12.68 20.01 2.37
C ALA A 89 11.57 20.82 1.69
N LEU A 90 10.66 21.40 2.47
CA LEU A 90 9.73 22.43 2.01
C LEU A 90 10.34 23.83 2.19
N SER A 91 11.57 23.93 2.69
CA SER A 91 12.28 25.20 2.92
C SER A 91 12.49 26.06 1.67
N ASN A 92 12.37 25.48 0.46
CA ASN A 92 12.44 26.20 -0.80
C ASN A 92 11.09 26.29 -1.53
N ALA A 93 9.97 26.01 -0.86
CA ALA A 93 8.63 26.13 -1.45
C ALA A 93 8.38 27.57 -1.96
N ASP A 94 8.89 28.59 -1.25
CA ASP A 94 8.85 29.99 -1.68
C ASP A 94 9.69 30.28 -2.94
N THR A 95 10.53 29.34 -3.39
CA THR A 95 11.37 29.48 -4.59
C THR A 95 10.71 28.88 -5.84
N TRP A 96 9.50 28.33 -5.73
CA TRP A 96 8.76 27.71 -6.84
C TRP A 96 7.68 28.63 -7.45
N ALA A 97 7.63 29.89 -7.00
CA ALA A 97 6.73 30.93 -7.51
C ALA A 97 7.19 31.49 -8.87
#